data_AF-A0AAW0WSU9-F1
#
_entry.id   AF-A0AAW0WSU9-F1
#
_cell.length_a   1.000
_cell.length_b   1.000
_cell.length_c   1.000
_cell.angle_alpha   90.00
_cell.angle_beta   90.00
_cell.angle_gamma   90.00
#
_symmetry.space_group_name_H-M   'P 1'
#
loop_
_entity.id
_entity.type
_entity.pdbx_description
1 polymer ?
#
loop_
_entity_poly.entity_id
_entity_poly.type
_entity_poly.pdbx_seq_one_letter_code
_entity_poly.pdbx_strand_id
1 'polypeptide(L)'
;MSQRYARALLSGASALRNATAYQVKRQTHLCAHSRSLTLAAAARHQLARAEAPHPGSGVVAALTGSDALQVTFCDGRTSEIPYAWLRDNCQCHKCASCRGLATHVNEFQVVALPDIIQSNVFGVVVDWNDGHISKYPGKWLHQVAHTFSTR
;
A
#
# COMPACT_ATOMS: atom_id res chain seq x y z
N MET A 1 17.24 21.26 -78.68
CA MET A 1 18.49 20.65 -79.21
C MET A 1 18.63 19.29 -78.53
N SER A 2 18.45 18.18 -79.25
CA SER A 2 19.55 17.37 -79.83
C SER A 2 20.63 17.14 -78.77
N GLN A 3 20.97 15.94 -78.32
CA GLN A 3 21.29 14.74 -79.08
C GLN A 3 21.47 13.64 -78.02
N ARG A 4 20.80 12.51 -78.12
CA ARG A 4 21.18 11.35 -78.92
C ARG A 4 22.29 10.48 -78.29
N TYR A 5 21.91 9.21 -78.08
CA TYR A 5 22.67 8.00 -78.43
C TYR A 5 23.89 7.69 -77.53
N ALA A 6 24.32 6.46 -77.30
CA ALA A 6 23.84 5.13 -77.65
C ALA A 6 24.64 4.12 -76.80
N ARG A 7 24.04 2.94 -76.61
CA ARG A 7 24.62 1.59 -76.64
C ARG A 7 26.11 1.42 -76.28
N ALA A 8 26.38 0.52 -75.34
CA ALA A 8 27.16 -0.68 -75.65
C ALA A 8 26.96 -1.76 -74.57
N LEU A 9 26.79 -2.98 -75.06
CA LEU A 9 26.70 -4.25 -74.33
C LEU A 9 28.10 -4.81 -74.03
N LEU A 10 28.12 -5.82 -73.14
CA LEU A 10 28.98 -7.03 -73.07
C LEU A 10 29.47 -7.23 -71.62
N SER A 11 28.98 -8.23 -70.88
CA SER A 11 29.21 -9.70 -70.96
C SER A 11 30.59 -10.13 -70.45
N GLY A 12 30.60 -11.02 -69.44
CA GLY A 12 31.75 -11.85 -69.03
C GLY A 12 32.04 -11.72 -67.53
N ALA A 13 31.48 -12.59 -66.66
CA ALA A 13 31.94 -13.95 -66.32
C ALA A 13 32.70 -14.00 -64.97
N SER A 14 31.99 -14.53 -63.98
CA SER A 14 32.39 -15.31 -62.79
C SER A 14 33.79 -15.17 -62.17
N ALA A 15 33.83 -14.80 -60.89
CA ALA A 15 34.71 -15.44 -59.90
C ALA A 15 34.13 -15.27 -58.47
N LEU A 16 34.18 -16.36 -57.70
CA LEU A 16 33.59 -16.56 -56.38
C LEU A 16 34.52 -16.12 -55.23
N ARG A 17 33.89 -15.69 -54.11
CA ARG A 17 34.35 -15.68 -52.70
C ARG A 17 35.43 -14.64 -52.35
N ASN A 18 35.48 -13.97 -51.20
CA ASN A 18 34.75 -14.04 -49.93
C ASN A 18 35.06 -12.77 -49.09
N ALA A 19 34.17 -12.45 -48.14
CA ALA A 19 34.37 -11.64 -46.91
C ALA A 19 34.77 -10.16 -47.08
N THR A 20 34.10 -9.20 -46.46
CA THR A 20 34.07 -9.04 -45.00
C THR A 20 32.80 -8.35 -44.51
N ALA A 21 32.39 -8.74 -43.30
CA ALA A 21 31.22 -8.27 -42.59
C ALA A 21 31.33 -6.79 -42.20
N TYR A 22 30.33 -5.99 -42.56
CA TYR A 22 30.08 -4.71 -41.92
C TYR A 22 28.82 -4.83 -41.07
N GLN A 23 29.01 -5.12 -39.78
CA GLN A 23 27.95 -5.10 -38.78
C GLN A 23 27.52 -3.65 -38.52
N VAL A 24 26.41 -3.23 -39.13
CA VAL A 24 25.71 -2.01 -38.70
C VAL A 24 24.99 -2.31 -37.39
N LYS A 25 25.60 -1.88 -36.29
CA LYS A 25 25.02 -1.89 -34.95
C LYS A 25 23.72 -1.07 -34.96
N ARG A 26 22.56 -1.72 -35.03
CA ARG A 26 21.28 -1.06 -34.77
C ARG A 26 21.23 -0.69 -33.29
N GLN A 27 21.61 0.55 -32.97
CA GLN A 27 21.29 1.15 -31.67
C GLN A 27 19.78 1.37 -31.63
N THR A 28 19.06 0.41 -31.07
CA THR A 28 17.69 0.62 -30.63
C THR A 28 17.74 1.62 -29.48
N HIS A 29 17.28 2.84 -29.72
CA HIS A 29 16.90 3.77 -28.67
C HIS A 29 15.79 3.13 -27.83
N LEU A 30 16.16 2.41 -26.77
CA LEU A 30 15.24 2.05 -25.70
C LEU A 30 14.94 3.33 -24.94
N CYS A 31 13.84 3.99 -25.32
CA CYS A 31 13.27 5.12 -24.60
C CYS A 31 13.18 4.82 -23.10
N ALA A 32 13.50 5.82 -22.28
CA ALA A 32 13.47 5.80 -20.81
C ALA A 32 12.09 5.47 -20.18
N HIS A 33 11.09 5.08 -20.96
CA HIS A 33 9.75 4.67 -20.50
C HIS A 33 9.72 3.32 -19.79
N SER A 34 10.70 2.44 -20.03
CA SER A 34 10.71 1.12 -19.36
C SER A 34 10.95 1.22 -17.84
N ARG A 35 11.67 2.25 -17.37
CA ARG A 35 11.95 2.47 -15.93
C ARG A 35 10.74 3.09 -15.21
N SER A 36 9.93 3.89 -15.92
CA SER A 36 8.75 4.53 -15.37
C SER A 36 7.62 3.54 -15.11
N LEU A 37 7.45 2.53 -15.97
CA LEU A 37 6.47 1.46 -15.77
C LEU A 37 6.80 0.60 -14.56
N THR A 38 8.09 0.37 -14.29
CA THR A 38 8.54 -0.37 -13.10
C THR A 38 8.34 0.41 -11.81
N LEU A 39 8.54 1.74 -11.80
CA LEU A 39 8.33 2.55 -10.59
C LEU A 39 6.85 2.66 -10.23
N ALA A 40 5.98 2.92 -11.20
CA ALA A 40 4.54 2.95 -10.97
C ALA A 40 3.98 1.57 -10.59
N ALA A 41 4.50 0.48 -11.15
CA ALA A 41 4.15 -0.88 -10.72
C ALA A 41 4.66 -1.18 -9.30
N ALA A 42 5.89 -0.78 -8.97
CA ALA A 42 6.46 -0.94 -7.64
C ALA A 42 5.69 -0.13 -6.59
N ALA A 43 5.34 1.13 -6.89
CA ALA A 43 4.52 1.97 -6.03
C ALA A 43 3.13 1.35 -5.81
N ARG A 44 2.48 0.88 -6.87
CA ARG A 44 1.19 0.16 -6.77
C ARG A 44 1.32 -1.10 -5.92
N HIS A 45 2.40 -1.87 -6.07
CA HIS A 45 2.64 -3.07 -5.28
C HIS A 45 2.94 -2.74 -3.80
N GLN A 46 3.69 -1.67 -3.53
CA GLN A 46 3.96 -1.17 -2.18
C GLN A 46 2.68 -0.70 -1.49
N LEU A 47 1.84 0.07 -2.18
CA LEU A 47 0.54 0.49 -1.67
C LEU A 47 -0.39 -0.71 -1.43
N ALA A 48 -0.47 -1.65 -2.38
CA ALA A 48 -1.28 -2.86 -2.23
C ALA A 48 -0.80 -3.76 -1.08
N ARG A 49 0.52 -3.85 -0.83
CA ARG A 49 1.06 -4.58 0.33
C ARG A 49 0.83 -3.86 1.65
N ALA A 50 0.81 -2.53 1.66
CA ALA A 50 0.45 -1.76 2.84
C ALA A 50 -1.03 -1.97 3.20
N GLU A 51 -1.89 -2.15 2.20
CA GLU A 51 -3.32 -2.36 2.38
C GLU A 51 -3.69 -3.81 2.72
N ALA A 52 -2.94 -4.81 2.26
CA ALA A 52 -3.32 -6.22 2.43
C ALA A 52 -3.48 -6.61 3.92
N PRO A 53 -4.53 -7.38 4.29
CA PRO A 53 -4.68 -7.86 5.66
C PRO A 53 -3.48 -8.72 6.02
N HIS A 54 -2.85 -8.44 7.16
CA HIS A 54 -1.73 -9.26 7.60
C HIS A 54 -2.26 -10.65 7.99
N PRO A 55 -1.63 -11.75 7.52
CA PRO A 55 -2.08 -13.11 7.81
C PRO A 55 -2.30 -13.33 9.31
N GLY A 56 -3.48 -13.82 9.69
CA GLY A 56 -3.84 -14.09 11.10
C GLY A 56 -4.37 -12.89 11.90
N SER A 57 -4.18 -11.65 11.44
CA SER A 57 -4.57 -10.43 12.18
C SER A 57 -5.80 -9.70 11.62
N GLY A 58 -6.43 -10.27 10.59
CA GLY A 58 -7.65 -9.70 10.03
C GLY A 58 -8.78 -9.76 11.04
N VAL A 59 -9.55 -8.68 11.18
CA VAL A 59 -10.71 -8.64 12.08
C VAL A 59 -11.87 -9.37 11.42
N VAL A 60 -12.37 -10.42 12.07
CA VAL A 60 -13.52 -11.21 11.57
C VAL A 60 -14.82 -10.83 12.27
N ALA A 61 -14.74 -10.32 13.50
CA ALA A 61 -15.87 -9.75 14.22
C ALA A 61 -15.38 -8.65 15.16
N ALA A 62 -16.22 -7.63 15.34
CA ALA A 62 -16.07 -6.63 16.37
C ALA A 62 -17.44 -6.39 17.01
N LEU A 63 -17.57 -6.70 18.29
CA LEU A 63 -18.81 -6.59 19.04
C LEU A 63 -18.68 -5.49 20.09
N THR A 64 -19.70 -4.64 20.16
CA THR A 64 -19.79 -3.55 21.12
C THR A 64 -20.14 -4.12 22.49
N GLY A 65 -19.22 -4.01 23.45
CA GLY A 65 -19.48 -4.22 24.88
C GLY A 65 -19.85 -2.91 25.59
N SER A 66 -20.10 -3.00 26.89
CA SER A 66 -20.43 -1.84 27.74
C SER A 66 -19.28 -0.84 27.88
N ASP A 67 -18.06 -1.35 28.01
CA ASP A 67 -16.85 -0.61 28.39
C ASP A 67 -15.63 -0.99 27.52
N ALA A 68 -15.75 -2.08 26.76
CA ALA A 68 -14.72 -2.58 25.87
C ALA A 68 -15.27 -3.01 24.51
N LEU A 69 -14.40 -2.94 23.51
CA LEU A 69 -14.61 -3.54 22.21
C LEU A 69 -14.14 -5.00 22.23
N GLN A 70 -15.04 -5.94 21.99
CA GLN A 70 -14.64 -7.34 21.81
C GLN A 70 -14.27 -7.57 20.34
N VAL A 71 -13.04 -7.99 20.08
CA VAL A 71 -12.52 -8.20 18.72
C VAL A 71 -12.11 -9.65 18.56
N THR A 72 -12.62 -10.30 17.52
CA THR A 72 -12.19 -11.63 17.09
C THR A 72 -11.37 -11.51 15.81
N PHE A 73 -10.23 -12.20 15.78
CA PHE A 73 -9.29 -12.22 14.67
C PHE A 73 -9.36 -13.52 13.87
N CYS A 74 -8.84 -13.52 12.64
CA CYS A 74 -8.89 -14.69 11.76
C CYS A 74 -8.03 -15.87 12.21
N ASP A 75 -7.12 -15.69 13.17
CA ASP A 75 -6.42 -16.78 13.85
C ASP A 75 -7.21 -17.39 15.02
N GLY A 76 -8.46 -16.94 15.23
CA GLY A 76 -9.36 -17.43 16.27
C GLY A 76 -9.20 -16.75 17.63
N ARG A 77 -8.20 -15.88 17.81
CA ARG A 77 -8.07 -15.14 19.06
C ARG A 77 -9.18 -14.13 19.23
N THR A 78 -9.60 -13.95 20.48
CA THR A 78 -10.55 -12.91 20.89
C THR A 78 -9.95 -12.10 22.02
N SER A 79 -10.22 -10.79 22.04
CA SER A 79 -9.74 -9.89 23.08
C SER A 79 -10.74 -8.77 23.32
N GLU A 80 -10.81 -8.29 24.56
CA GLU A 80 -11.65 -7.17 24.99
C GLU A 80 -10.76 -5.95 25.21
N ILE A 81 -10.84 -4.98 24.31
CA ILE A 81 -9.98 -3.79 24.33
C ILE A 81 -10.81 -2.63 24.91
N PRO A 82 -10.43 -2.05 26.07
CA PRO A 82 -11.21 -0.99 26.71
C PRO A 82 -11.35 0.25 25.82
N TYR A 83 -12.54 0.87 25.82
CA TYR A 83 -12.78 2.08 25.03
C TYR A 83 -11.91 3.26 25.49
N ALA A 84 -11.71 3.41 26.80
CA ALA A 84 -10.81 4.43 27.34
C ALA A 84 -9.39 4.29 26.76
N TRP A 85 -8.87 3.05 26.72
CA TRP A 85 -7.55 2.78 26.16
C TRP A 85 -7.50 3.05 24.65
N LEU A 86 -8.54 2.66 23.89
CA LEU A 86 -8.64 3.00 22.48
C LEU A 86 -8.64 4.52 22.27
N ARG A 87 -9.39 5.27 23.09
CA ARG A 87 -9.49 6.74 23.01
C ARG A 87 -8.15 7.42 23.33
N ASP A 88 -7.43 6.94 24.33
CA ASP A 88 -6.07 7.42 24.66
C ASP A 88 -5.10 7.17 23.51
N ASN A 89 -5.29 6.05 22.81
CA ASN A 89 -4.50 5.66 21.64
C ASN A 89 -5.14 6.10 20.32
N CYS A 90 -6.06 7.08 20.34
CA CYS A 90 -6.75 7.59 19.15
C CYS A 90 -5.76 7.94 18.04
N GLN A 91 -5.88 7.34 16.86
CA GLN A 91 -4.94 7.50 15.73
C GLN A 91 -5.37 8.57 14.71
N CYS A 92 -6.34 9.42 15.06
CA CYS A 92 -6.77 10.51 14.18
C CYS A 92 -5.66 11.57 14.02
N HIS A 93 -5.76 12.40 12.97
CA HIS A 93 -4.75 13.44 12.68
C HIS A 93 -4.55 14.41 13.85
N LYS A 94 -5.63 14.83 14.52
CA LYS A 94 -5.59 15.74 15.68
C LYS A 94 -4.77 15.18 16.84
N CYS A 95 -4.94 13.88 17.14
CA CYS A 95 -4.23 13.23 18.25
C CYS A 95 -2.81 12.82 17.86
N ALA A 96 -2.59 12.41 16.60
CA ALA A 96 -1.29 11.99 16.12
C ALA A 96 -0.26 13.12 16.11
N SER A 97 -0.66 14.36 15.81
CA SER A 97 0.24 15.53 15.85
C SER A 97 0.73 15.87 17.26
N CYS A 98 -0.06 15.55 18.29
CA CYS A 98 0.28 15.84 19.68
C CYS A 98 1.08 14.71 20.35
N ARG A 99 1.18 13.54 19.71
CA ARG A 99 1.80 12.32 20.24
C ARG A 99 3.32 12.43 20.24
N GLY A 100 3.85 13.23 21.15
CA GLY A 100 5.29 13.53 21.27
C GLY A 100 5.59 14.83 22.00
N LEU A 101 4.60 15.71 22.18
CA LEU A 101 4.75 16.85 23.06
C LEU A 101 4.52 16.41 24.51
N ALA A 102 5.54 16.54 25.35
CA ALA A 102 5.50 16.24 26.79
C ALA A 102 4.52 17.11 27.60
N THR A 103 3.82 18.03 26.94
CA THR A 103 2.94 19.05 27.55
C THR A 103 1.46 18.83 27.29
N HIS A 104 1.03 17.66 26.82
CA HIS A 104 -0.42 17.39 26.75
C HIS A 104 -0.95 17.09 28.15
N VAL A 105 -1.18 18.16 28.93
CA VAL A 105 -2.03 18.11 30.11
C VAL A 105 -3.39 17.57 29.69
N ASN A 106 -3.85 16.64 30.51
CA ASN A 106 -4.95 15.73 30.30
C ASN A 106 -6.30 16.45 30.23
N GLU A 107 -6.63 17.07 29.09
CA GLU A 107 -8.03 17.43 28.76
C GLU A 107 -8.89 16.17 28.48
N PHE A 108 -8.28 14.98 28.50
CA PHE A 108 -8.90 13.66 28.38
C PHE A 108 -9.66 13.22 29.66
N GLN A 109 -10.30 14.16 30.37
CA GLN A 109 -11.22 13.81 31.47
C GLN A 109 -12.67 13.63 31.01
N VAL A 110 -12.94 13.75 29.71
CA VAL A 110 -14.20 13.28 29.15
C VAL A 110 -14.03 11.81 28.83
N VAL A 111 -14.78 10.94 29.51
CA VAL A 111 -14.91 9.54 29.14
C VAL A 111 -15.62 9.51 27.78
N ALA A 112 -14.84 9.52 26.70
CA ALA A 112 -15.39 9.45 25.36
C ALA A 112 -15.99 8.06 25.15
N LEU A 113 -17.26 8.03 24.78
CA LEU A 113 -17.97 6.82 24.46
C LEU A 113 -18.03 6.65 22.95
N PRO A 114 -17.98 5.40 22.45
CA PRO A 114 -18.16 5.15 21.03
C PRO A 114 -19.64 5.38 20.67
N ASP A 115 -19.89 6.23 19.67
CA ASP A 115 -21.22 6.41 19.09
C ASP A 115 -21.46 5.40 17.96
N ILE A 116 -20.45 5.19 17.12
CA ILE A 116 -20.53 4.28 15.96
C ILE A 116 -19.25 3.46 15.89
N ILE A 117 -19.41 2.14 15.74
CA ILE A 117 -18.31 1.21 15.50
C ILE A 117 -18.56 0.52 14.16
N GLN A 118 -17.56 0.58 13.28
CA GLN A 118 -17.56 -0.11 12.00
C GLN A 118 -16.33 -0.99 11.91
N SER A 119 -16.46 -2.22 11.42
CA SER A 119 -15.35 -3.15 11.27
C SER A 119 -15.34 -3.81 9.90
N ASN A 120 -14.14 -4.19 9.46
CA ASN A 120 -13.92 -5.04 8.30
C ASN A 120 -12.62 -5.83 8.51
N VAL A 121 -12.23 -6.64 7.52
CA VAL A 121 -11.01 -7.46 7.61
C VAL A 121 -9.72 -6.66 7.85
N PHE A 122 -9.69 -5.36 7.51
CA PHE A 122 -8.54 -4.50 7.68
C PHE A 122 -8.46 -3.81 9.04
N GLY A 123 -9.54 -3.81 9.83
CA GLY A 123 -9.55 -3.18 11.15
C GLY A 123 -10.90 -2.64 11.59
N VAL A 124 -10.86 -1.67 12.50
CA VAL A 124 -12.02 -1.05 13.13
C VAL A 124 -11.94 0.47 13.02
N VAL A 125 -13.07 1.10 12.73
CA VAL A 125 -13.27 2.55 12.79
C VAL A 125 -14.23 2.85 13.92
N VAL A 126 -13.88 3.82 14.77
CA VAL A 126 -14.70 4.27 15.89
C VAL A 126 -14.96 5.76 15.74
N ASP A 127 -16.24 6.11 15.71
CA ASP A 127 -16.74 7.48 15.89
C ASP A 127 -17.01 7.70 17.37
N TRP A 128 -16.44 8.76 17.93
CA TRP A 128 -16.51 9.09 19.34
C TRP A 128 -17.47 10.26 19.55
N ASN A 129 -18.18 10.26 20.67
CA ASN A 129 -19.12 11.32 21.04
C ASN A 129 -18.49 12.72 21.22
N ASP A 130 -17.16 12.82 21.26
CA ASP A 130 -16.40 14.07 21.30
C ASP A 130 -15.95 14.55 19.89
N GLY A 131 -16.45 13.90 18.84
CA GLY A 131 -16.19 14.23 17.44
C GLY A 131 -14.86 13.72 16.90
N HIS A 132 -14.19 12.81 17.61
CA HIS A 132 -13.03 12.09 17.08
C HIS A 132 -13.47 10.92 16.19
N ILE A 133 -12.72 10.68 15.11
CA ILE A 133 -12.86 9.47 14.29
C ILE A 133 -11.51 8.75 14.28
N SER A 134 -11.45 7.61 14.96
CA SER A 134 -10.25 6.79 15.04
C SER A 134 -10.32 5.63 14.06
N LYS A 135 -9.22 5.36 13.36
CA LYS A 135 -9.05 4.15 12.55
C LYS A 135 -7.96 3.29 13.18
N TYR A 136 -8.31 2.06 13.54
CA TYR A 136 -7.40 1.09 14.16
C TYR A 136 -7.17 -0.09 13.21
N PRO A 137 -5.97 -0.22 12.62
CA PRO A 137 -5.65 -1.34 11.75
C PRO A 137 -5.72 -2.69 12.51
N GLY A 138 -6.21 -3.74 11.84
CA GLY A 138 -6.35 -5.08 12.42
C GLY A 138 -5.03 -5.62 12.97
N LYS A 139 -3.91 -5.41 12.26
CA LYS A 139 -2.57 -5.73 12.75
C LYS A 139 -2.23 -5.04 14.08
N TRP A 140 -2.56 -3.76 14.20
CA TRP A 140 -2.27 -2.99 15.40
C TRP A 140 -3.14 -3.46 16.56
N LEU A 141 -4.44 -3.67 16.33
CA LEU A 141 -5.37 -4.23 17.30
C LEU A 141 -4.91 -5.62 17.79
N HIS A 142 -4.44 -6.44 16.87
CA HIS A 142 -3.93 -7.79 17.15
C HIS A 142 -2.66 -7.77 18.01
N GLN A 143 -1.77 -6.81 17.78
CA GLN A 143 -0.57 -6.63 18.61
C GLN A 143 -0.91 -6.23 20.05
N VAL A 144 -1.90 -5.36 20.23
CA VAL A 144 -2.27 -4.83 21.56
C VAL A 144 -3.24 -5.77 22.29
N ALA A 145 -3.98 -6.61 21.57
CA ALA A 145 -4.85 -7.64 22.11
C ALA A 145 -4.11 -8.62 23.05
N HIS A 146 -2.81 -8.84 22.85
CA HIS A 146 -1.98 -9.63 23.76
C HIS A 146 -1.99 -9.11 25.20
N THR A 147 -2.17 -7.80 25.39
CA THR A 147 -2.23 -7.15 26.71
C THR A 147 -3.59 -7.34 27.39
N PHE A 148 -4.64 -7.60 26.62
CA PHE A 148 -6.04 -7.69 27.09
C PHE A 148 -6.68 -9.05 26.78
N SER A 149 -5.89 -10.11 26.64
CA SER A 149 -6.42 -11.45 26.39
C SER A 149 -7.17 -11.92 27.63
N THR A 150 -8.46 -12.25 27.46
CA THR A 150 -9.24 -12.98 28.45
C THR A 150 -8.64 -14.39 28.60
N ARG A 151 -8.42 -14.83 29.85
CA ARG A 151 -8.02 -16.22 30.18
C ARG A 151 -9.16 -17.19 29.91
#